data_AF-A0A7S4KT73-F1
#
_entry.id   AF-A0A7S4KT73-F1
#
_cell.length_a   1.000
_cell.length_b   1.000
_cell.length_c   1.000
_cell.angle_alpha   90.00
_cell.angle_beta   90.00
_cell.angle_gamma   90.00
#
_symmetry.space_group_name_H-M   'P 1'
#
loop_
_entity.id
_entity.type
_entity.pdbx_description
1 polymer ?
#
loop_
_entity_poly.entity_id
_entity_poly.type
_entity_poly.pdbx_seq_one_letter_code
_entity_poly.pdbx_strand_id
1 'polypeptide(L)'
;MADIGSRFRRAISDRTNPLILDGGLATQMESYGADLSGHLWSARLLRDDPALIKRTHAAFYMAGSDLATSASYQATVAGFVRAGNSAEEGERLLRSSIRLLKEARDEAWRKIQAEGGEGGRMKPFAAASVGCYGASLADGSEYTGIYDIGKEEVKAFHLERLKLLVKEEPDVLAFETSENR
;
A
#
# COMPACT_ATOMS: atom_id res chain seq x y z
N MET A 1 23.75 1.71 -8.64
CA MET A 1 22.34 1.94 -8.27
C MET A 1 22.32 3.02 -7.21
N ALA A 2 21.49 4.06 -7.37
CA ALA A 2 21.37 5.08 -6.32
C ALA A 2 20.73 4.45 -5.06
N ASP A 3 21.28 4.71 -3.89
CA ASP A 3 20.73 4.26 -2.61
C ASP A 3 19.32 4.82 -2.43
N ILE A 4 18.32 3.95 -2.27
CA ILE A 4 16.91 4.36 -2.14
C ILE A 4 16.71 5.30 -0.94
N GLY A 5 17.47 5.08 0.14
CA GLY A 5 17.48 5.94 1.33
C GLY A 5 17.93 7.36 0.98
N SER A 6 19.03 7.50 0.24
CA SER A 6 19.52 8.80 -0.24
C SER A 6 18.53 9.50 -1.18
N ARG A 7 17.83 8.74 -2.03
CA ARG A 7 16.85 9.27 -3.00
C ARG A 7 15.62 9.82 -2.31
N PHE A 8 15.04 9.06 -1.39
CA PHE A 8 13.85 9.50 -0.65
C PHE A 8 14.18 10.68 0.28
N ARG A 9 15.31 10.63 1.00
CA ARG A 9 15.76 11.74 1.86
C ARG A 9 15.93 13.04 1.07
N ARG A 10 16.55 12.99 -0.12
CA ARG A 10 16.67 14.16 -0.99
C ARG A 10 15.29 14.71 -1.37
N ALA A 11 14.39 13.83 -1.79
CA ALA A 11 13.05 14.20 -2.21
C ALA A 11 12.26 14.93 -1.11
N ILE A 12 12.27 14.41 0.13
CA ILE A 12 11.57 15.05 1.26
C ILE A 12 12.29 16.28 1.84
N SER A 13 13.57 16.49 1.48
CA SER A 13 14.35 17.65 1.92
C SER A 13 14.18 18.85 0.98
N ASP A 14 13.69 18.64 -0.24
CA ASP A 14 13.37 19.69 -1.19
C ASP A 14 12.09 20.42 -0.75
N ARG A 15 12.25 21.67 -0.30
CA ARG A 15 11.13 22.50 0.17
C ARG A 15 10.39 23.23 -0.96
N THR A 16 10.92 23.19 -2.17
CA THR A 16 10.33 23.84 -3.34
C THR A 16 9.50 22.90 -4.19
N ASN A 17 9.70 21.59 -4.03
CA ASN A 17 8.98 20.57 -4.78
C ASN A 17 8.35 19.53 -3.83
N PRO A 18 7.12 19.77 -3.33
CA PRO A 18 6.46 18.82 -2.45
C PRO A 18 6.16 17.50 -3.19
N LEU A 19 6.29 16.37 -2.48
CA LEU A 19 5.89 15.08 -3.03
C LEU A 19 4.36 14.94 -3.01
N ILE A 20 3.82 14.52 -4.15
CA ILE A 20 2.39 14.27 -4.30
C ILE A 20 2.10 12.79 -3.98
N LEU A 21 1.21 12.55 -3.02
CA LEU A 21 0.74 11.21 -2.67
C LEU A 21 -0.35 10.74 -3.65
N ASP A 22 -0.69 9.46 -3.60
CA ASP A 22 -1.90 8.94 -4.22
C ASP A 22 -3.16 9.32 -3.43
N GLY A 23 -4.31 8.97 -3.99
CA GLY A 23 -5.62 9.18 -3.36
C GLY A 23 -6.17 7.89 -2.75
N GLY A 24 -7.46 7.94 -2.37
CA GLY A 24 -8.16 6.77 -1.83
C GLY A 24 -8.26 5.63 -2.85
N LEU A 25 -7.53 4.53 -2.60
CA LEU A 25 -7.54 3.36 -3.47
C LEU A 25 -8.94 2.78 -3.65
N ALA A 26 -9.73 2.71 -2.56
CA ALA A 26 -11.11 2.22 -2.57
C ALA A 26 -11.97 2.99 -3.57
N THR A 27 -12.04 4.31 -3.38
CA THR A 27 -12.87 5.21 -4.17
C THR A 27 -12.53 5.12 -5.66
N GLN A 28 -11.24 4.99 -5.98
CA GLN A 28 -10.83 4.85 -7.36
C GLN A 28 -11.23 3.48 -7.95
N MET A 29 -11.13 2.39 -7.18
CA MET A 29 -11.59 1.07 -7.62
C MET A 29 -13.12 1.00 -7.76
N GLU A 30 -13.88 1.64 -6.86
CA GLU A 30 -15.34 1.78 -6.98
C GLU A 30 -15.72 2.55 -8.25
N SER A 31 -14.96 3.61 -8.61
CA SER A 31 -15.17 4.33 -9.87
C SER A 31 -14.94 3.46 -11.11
N TYR A 32 -14.20 2.35 -10.98
CA TYR A 32 -14.02 1.34 -12.01
C TYR A 32 -15.06 0.21 -11.94
N GLY A 33 -16.02 0.30 -11.02
CA GLY A 33 -17.12 -0.66 -10.86
C GLY A 33 -16.84 -1.79 -9.87
N ALA A 34 -15.81 -1.67 -9.04
CA ALA A 34 -15.51 -2.70 -8.04
C ALA A 34 -16.53 -2.68 -6.89
N ASP A 35 -17.00 -3.87 -6.50
CA ASP A 35 -17.74 -4.05 -5.25
C ASP A 35 -16.76 -4.28 -4.10
N LEU A 36 -16.64 -3.25 -3.26
CA LEU A 36 -15.79 -3.23 -2.07
C LEU A 36 -16.58 -3.50 -0.79
N SER A 37 -17.82 -4.00 -0.89
CA SER A 37 -18.58 -4.40 0.29
C SER A 37 -17.95 -5.62 1.00
N GLY A 38 -18.01 -5.62 2.33
CA GLY A 38 -17.54 -6.71 3.18
C GLY A 38 -16.15 -6.50 3.81
N HIS A 39 -15.68 -7.54 4.51
CA HIS A 39 -14.37 -7.51 5.17
C HIS A 39 -13.24 -7.62 4.13
N LEU A 40 -12.07 -7.02 4.43
CA LEU A 40 -10.92 -6.96 3.53
C LEU A 40 -11.24 -6.28 2.18
N TRP A 41 -12.11 -5.27 2.20
CA TRP A 41 -12.65 -4.61 1.01
C TRP A 41 -11.65 -4.42 -0.14
N SER A 42 -10.50 -3.79 0.11
CA SER A 42 -9.43 -3.64 -0.90
C SER A 42 -8.48 -4.84 -0.98
N ALA A 43 -8.16 -5.46 0.16
CA ALA A 43 -7.18 -6.55 0.22
C ALA A 43 -7.66 -7.83 -0.48
N ARG A 44 -8.97 -8.09 -0.52
CA ARG A 44 -9.58 -9.21 -1.25
C ARG A 44 -9.27 -9.15 -2.75
N LEU A 45 -9.22 -7.95 -3.32
CA LEU A 45 -8.90 -7.77 -4.74
C LEU A 45 -7.48 -8.19 -5.10
N LEU A 46 -6.57 -8.37 -4.12
CA LEU A 46 -5.25 -8.97 -4.38
C LEU A 46 -5.36 -10.39 -4.95
N ARG A 47 -6.45 -11.09 -4.60
CA ARG A 47 -6.79 -12.42 -5.11
C ARG A 47 -7.79 -12.32 -6.26
N ASP A 48 -8.85 -11.56 -6.05
CA ASP A 48 -10.03 -11.61 -6.92
C ASP A 48 -9.86 -10.77 -8.21
N ASP A 49 -9.12 -9.66 -8.15
CA ASP A 49 -8.83 -8.81 -9.31
C ASP A 49 -7.50 -8.04 -9.16
N PRO A 50 -6.34 -8.73 -9.23
CA PRO A 50 -5.04 -8.08 -9.12
C PRO A 50 -4.76 -7.11 -10.28
N ALA A 51 -5.43 -7.29 -11.42
CA ALA A 51 -5.30 -6.40 -12.57
C ALA A 51 -5.93 -5.03 -12.28
N LEU A 52 -7.07 -4.99 -11.61
CA LEU A 52 -7.70 -3.75 -11.15
C LEU A 52 -6.81 -3.00 -10.15
N ILE A 53 -6.18 -3.68 -9.20
CA ILE A 53 -5.22 -3.05 -8.27
C ILE A 53 -4.08 -2.39 -9.05
N LYS A 54 -3.45 -3.14 -9.97
CA LYS A 54 -2.34 -2.61 -10.78
C LYS A 54 -2.78 -1.41 -11.62
N ARG A 55 -3.95 -1.52 -12.27
CA ARG A 55 -4.53 -0.44 -13.08
C ARG A 55 -4.78 0.83 -12.25
N THR A 56 -5.28 0.66 -11.03
CA THR A 56 -5.57 1.77 -10.11
C THR A 56 -4.30 2.48 -9.67
N HIS A 57 -3.26 1.74 -9.25
CA HIS A 57 -1.96 2.35 -8.95
C HIS A 57 -1.34 3.04 -10.16
N ALA A 58 -1.42 2.44 -11.34
CA ALA A 58 -0.90 3.05 -12.57
C ALA A 58 -1.61 4.36 -12.89
N ALA A 59 -2.92 4.45 -12.65
CA ALA A 59 -3.69 5.67 -12.84
C ALA A 59 -3.18 6.82 -11.94
N PHE A 60 -2.85 6.55 -10.67
CA PHE A 60 -2.26 7.57 -9.77
C PHE A 60 -0.89 8.05 -10.26
N TYR A 61 0.00 7.15 -10.67
CA TYR A 61 1.30 7.56 -11.20
C TYR A 61 1.18 8.37 -12.50
N MET A 62 0.29 7.97 -13.41
CA MET A 62 0.01 8.71 -14.64
C MET A 62 -0.62 10.09 -14.35
N ALA A 63 -1.40 10.21 -13.27
CA ALA A 63 -1.99 11.47 -12.84
C ALA A 63 -1.00 12.41 -12.14
N GLY A 64 0.21 11.92 -11.82
CA GLY A 64 1.28 12.75 -11.25
C GLY A 64 1.68 12.42 -9.81
N SER A 65 1.18 11.34 -9.20
CA SER A 65 1.66 10.93 -7.87
C SER A 65 3.16 10.58 -7.92
N ASP A 66 3.90 11.09 -6.94
CA ASP A 66 5.31 10.80 -6.72
C ASP A 66 5.50 9.67 -5.72
N LEU A 67 4.50 9.36 -4.90
CA LEU A 67 4.48 8.21 -4.00
C LEU A 67 3.06 7.63 -3.99
N ALA A 68 2.95 6.32 -4.16
CA ALA A 68 1.69 5.61 -3.95
C ALA A 68 1.85 4.54 -2.88
N THR A 69 0.75 4.25 -2.18
CA THR A 69 0.67 3.29 -1.08
C THR A 69 0.09 1.98 -1.58
N SER A 70 0.58 0.85 -1.06
CA SER A 70 0.11 -0.47 -1.48
C SER A 70 -1.28 -0.79 -0.92
N ALA A 71 -1.97 -1.74 -1.55
CA ALA A 71 -3.22 -2.33 -1.06
C ALA A 71 -3.03 -3.24 0.19
N SER A 72 -2.17 -2.84 1.13
CA SER A 72 -1.82 -3.62 2.33
C SER A 72 -2.28 -3.01 3.65
N TYR A 73 -3.08 -1.94 3.61
CA TYR A 73 -3.57 -1.22 4.79
C TYR A 73 -4.21 -2.16 5.84
N GLN A 74 -5.22 -2.95 5.43
CA GLN A 74 -5.87 -3.97 6.27
C GLN A 74 -5.33 -5.40 6.06
N ALA A 75 -4.45 -5.60 5.07
CA ALA A 75 -4.02 -6.94 4.67
C ALA A 75 -3.18 -7.59 5.77
N THR A 76 -3.67 -8.72 6.28
CA THR A 76 -3.00 -9.57 7.27
C THR A 76 -3.15 -11.02 6.85
N VAL A 77 -2.17 -11.87 7.20
CA VAL A 77 -2.29 -13.32 6.98
C VAL A 77 -3.52 -13.86 7.70
N ALA A 78 -3.73 -13.47 8.96
CA ALA A 78 -4.92 -13.84 9.74
C ALA A 78 -6.24 -13.38 9.08
N GLY A 79 -6.27 -12.17 8.52
CA GLY A 79 -7.42 -11.66 7.76
C GLY A 79 -7.72 -12.55 6.55
N PHE A 80 -6.71 -12.87 5.74
CA PHE A 80 -6.88 -13.75 4.58
C PHE A 80 -7.33 -15.16 4.97
N VAL A 81 -6.83 -15.70 6.09
CA VAL A 81 -7.28 -16.99 6.62
C VAL A 81 -8.76 -16.95 7.03
N ARG A 82 -9.20 -15.89 7.72
CA ARG A 82 -10.63 -15.69 8.02
C ARG A 82 -11.49 -15.59 6.75
N ALA A 83 -10.92 -15.08 5.66
CA ALA A 83 -11.55 -15.03 4.34
C ALA A 83 -11.42 -16.34 3.52
N GLY A 84 -10.98 -17.44 4.14
CA GLY A 84 -10.97 -18.78 3.55
C GLY A 84 -9.70 -19.17 2.79
N ASN A 85 -8.61 -18.39 2.90
CA ASN A 85 -7.33 -18.72 2.27
C ASN A 85 -6.44 -19.55 3.22
N SER A 86 -5.45 -20.27 2.68
CA SER A 86 -4.39 -20.84 3.51
C SER A 86 -3.46 -19.74 4.04
N ALA A 87 -2.68 -20.04 5.08
CA ALA A 87 -1.69 -19.10 5.60
C ALA A 87 -0.64 -18.74 4.52
N GLU A 88 -0.18 -19.72 3.76
CA GLU A 88 0.79 -19.53 2.68
C GLU A 88 0.22 -18.66 1.56
N GLU A 89 -1.07 -18.81 1.23
CA GLU A 89 -1.74 -17.94 0.28
C GLU A 89 -1.90 -16.51 0.84
N GLY A 90 -2.28 -16.37 2.11
CA GLY A 90 -2.32 -15.07 2.78
C GLY A 90 -0.98 -14.32 2.76
N GLU A 91 0.13 -15.04 2.97
CA GLU A 91 1.47 -14.47 2.81
C GLU A 91 1.76 -14.02 1.38
N ARG A 92 1.41 -14.86 0.39
CA ARG A 92 1.59 -14.54 -1.05
C ARG A 92 0.79 -13.30 -1.45
N LEU A 93 -0.45 -13.19 -1.00
CA LEU A 93 -1.33 -12.05 -1.27
C LEU A 93 -0.84 -10.78 -0.58
N LEU A 94 -0.42 -10.86 0.69
CA LEU A 94 0.16 -9.70 1.37
C LEU A 94 1.40 -9.18 0.61
N ARG A 95 2.28 -10.08 0.17
CA ARG A 95 3.45 -9.72 -0.65
C ARG A 95 3.08 -9.23 -2.05
N SER A 96 2.01 -9.74 -2.66
CA SER A 96 1.60 -9.27 -4.01
C SER A 96 1.18 -7.80 -4.01
N SER A 97 0.70 -7.26 -2.89
CA SER A 97 0.36 -5.84 -2.78
C SER A 97 1.52 -4.90 -3.14
N ILE A 98 2.75 -5.24 -2.72
CA ILE A 98 3.95 -4.44 -3.03
C ILE A 98 4.42 -4.71 -4.46
N ARG A 99 4.36 -5.97 -4.91
CA ARG A 99 4.76 -6.36 -6.27
C ARG A 99 3.91 -5.64 -7.31
N LEU A 100 2.60 -5.70 -7.18
CA LEU A 100 1.64 -5.04 -8.08
C LEU A 100 1.83 -3.52 -8.10
N LEU A 101 2.07 -2.90 -6.94
CA LEU A 101 2.39 -1.47 -6.85
C LEU A 101 3.68 -1.12 -7.61
N LYS A 102 4.76 -1.88 -7.41
CA LYS A 102 6.04 -1.66 -8.10
C LYS A 102 5.94 -1.89 -9.60
N GLU A 103 5.19 -2.90 -10.03
CA GLU A 103 4.90 -3.16 -11.44
C GLU A 103 4.12 -1.99 -12.06
N ALA A 104 3.04 -1.53 -11.42
CA ALA A 104 2.27 -0.37 -11.86
C ALA A 104 3.14 0.88 -11.98
N ARG A 105 3.98 1.14 -10.97
CA ARG A 105 4.95 2.26 -10.96
C ARG A 105 5.90 2.18 -12.14
N ASP A 106 6.49 1.02 -12.36
CA ASP A 106 7.51 0.83 -13.38
C ASP A 106 6.91 0.90 -14.79
N GLU A 107 5.72 0.36 -15.00
CA GLU A 107 4.97 0.47 -16.25
C GLU A 107 4.57 1.93 -16.54
N ALA A 108 3.95 2.61 -15.59
CA ALA A 108 3.55 4.00 -15.73
C ALA A 108 4.77 4.91 -15.96
N TRP A 109 5.86 4.71 -15.22
CA TRP A 109 7.08 5.50 -15.37
C TRP A 109 7.71 5.35 -16.75
N ARG A 110 7.81 4.11 -17.27
CA ARG A 110 8.31 3.88 -18.64
C ARG A 110 7.45 4.62 -19.67
N LYS A 111 6.13 4.63 -19.50
CA LYS A 111 5.20 5.33 -20.39
C LYS A 111 5.40 6.85 -20.34
N ILE A 112 5.46 7.43 -19.13
CA ILE A 112 5.70 8.86 -18.92
C ILE A 112 7.02 9.29 -19.59
N GLN A 113 8.09 8.51 -19.44
CA GLN A 113 9.38 8.78 -20.08
C GLN A 113 9.32 8.69 -21.60
N ALA A 114 8.62 7.69 -22.14
CA ALA A 114 8.45 7.54 -23.59
C ALA A 114 7.69 8.71 -24.23
N GLU A 115 6.79 9.34 -23.47
CA GLU A 115 5.99 10.49 -23.87
C GLU A 115 6.71 11.83 -23.59
N GLY A 116 7.91 11.82 -23.01
CA GLY A 116 8.65 13.01 -22.60
C GLY A 116 7.97 13.80 -21.47
N GLY A 117 7.03 13.16 -20.78
CA GLY A 117 6.18 13.77 -19.75
C GLY A 117 6.81 13.75 -18.36
N GLU A 118 8.04 13.27 -18.20
CA GLU A 118 8.68 13.26 -16.88
C GLU A 118 8.99 14.68 -16.39
N GLY A 119 9.24 15.64 -17.29
CA GLY A 119 9.42 17.04 -16.91
C GLY A 119 10.49 17.28 -15.85
N GLY A 120 11.55 16.47 -15.82
CA GLY A 120 12.59 16.50 -14.79
C GLY A 120 12.20 15.86 -13.45
N ARG A 121 11.01 15.26 -13.35
CA ARG A 121 10.57 14.49 -12.18
C ARG A 121 11.48 13.28 -11.98
N MET A 122 11.59 12.87 -10.73
CA MET A 122 12.21 11.60 -10.38
C MET A 122 11.22 10.45 -10.59
N LYS A 123 11.76 9.24 -10.79
CA LYS A 123 10.92 8.03 -10.74
C LYS A 123 10.07 8.03 -9.46
N PRO A 124 8.79 7.70 -9.48
CA PRO A 124 7.99 7.69 -8.25
C PRO A 124 8.48 6.66 -7.21
N PHE A 125 7.88 6.69 -6.04
CA PHE A 125 8.11 5.80 -4.91
C PHE A 125 6.91 4.85 -4.72
N ALA A 126 7.20 3.64 -4.24
CA ALA A 126 6.23 2.64 -3.84
C ALA A 126 6.36 2.42 -2.33
N ALA A 127 5.33 2.81 -1.57
CA ALA A 127 5.31 2.65 -0.12
C ALA A 127 4.47 1.45 0.30
N ALA A 128 5.00 0.63 1.22
CA ALA A 128 4.20 -0.38 1.87
C ALA A 128 3.31 0.27 2.92
N SER A 129 2.00 0.23 2.68
CA SER A 129 0.99 0.68 3.64
C SER A 129 0.93 -0.26 4.85
N VAL A 130 0.99 0.32 6.04
CA VAL A 130 0.88 -0.35 7.33
C VAL A 130 -0.19 0.34 8.16
N GLY A 131 -1.45 -0.06 7.96
CA GLY A 131 -2.57 0.37 8.79
C GLY A 131 -2.50 -0.14 10.22
N CYS A 132 -3.14 0.58 11.14
CA CYS A 132 -3.19 0.29 12.58
C CYS A 132 -3.80 -1.09 12.90
N TYR A 133 -3.69 -1.52 14.16
CA TYR A 133 -4.24 -2.81 14.59
C TYR A 133 -5.77 -2.88 14.37
N GLY A 134 -6.50 -1.82 14.71
CA GLY A 134 -7.96 -1.77 14.53
C GLY A 134 -8.40 -1.98 13.07
N ALA A 135 -7.61 -1.51 12.11
CA ALA A 135 -7.87 -1.71 10.69
C ALA A 135 -7.92 -3.20 10.30
N SER A 136 -7.20 -4.06 11.04
CA SER A 136 -7.18 -5.51 10.82
C SER A 136 -8.36 -6.28 11.43
N LEU A 137 -9.05 -5.65 12.39
CA LEU A 137 -10.26 -6.22 13.00
C LEU A 137 -11.46 -6.10 12.07
N ALA A 138 -11.43 -5.12 11.15
CA ALA A 138 -12.49 -4.88 10.16
C ALA A 138 -13.87 -4.66 10.79
N ASP A 139 -13.90 -4.02 11.96
CA ASP A 139 -15.07 -3.69 12.78
C ASP A 139 -15.23 -2.17 13.05
N GLY A 140 -14.40 -1.34 12.40
CA GLY A 140 -14.39 0.11 12.57
C GLY A 140 -13.57 0.62 13.76
N SER A 141 -12.92 -0.26 14.53
CA SER A 141 -12.05 0.13 15.66
C SER A 141 -10.84 0.98 15.26
N GLU A 142 -10.51 1.06 13.97
CA GLU A 142 -9.49 1.97 13.43
C GLU A 142 -9.78 3.46 13.68
N TYR A 143 -11.04 3.82 13.95
CA TYR A 143 -11.49 5.19 14.23
C TYR A 143 -11.85 5.44 15.70
N THR A 144 -11.71 4.42 16.55
CA THR A 144 -11.97 4.52 18.00
C THR A 144 -10.71 4.32 18.82
N GLY A 145 -9.75 3.53 18.30
CA GLY A 145 -8.53 3.15 19.02
C GLY A 145 -8.77 2.25 20.23
N ILE A 146 -10.00 1.72 20.39
CA ILE A 146 -10.37 0.88 21.54
C ILE A 146 -10.25 -0.59 21.12
N TYR A 147 -9.18 -1.23 21.55
CA TYR A 147 -8.96 -2.68 21.42
C TYR A 147 -8.27 -3.21 22.68
N ASP A 148 -8.69 -4.37 23.15
CA ASP A 148 -8.25 -4.98 24.41
C ASP A 148 -6.95 -5.78 24.24
N ILE A 149 -5.91 -5.13 23.74
CA ILE A 149 -4.58 -5.71 23.58
C ILE A 149 -3.47 -4.79 24.09
N GLY A 150 -2.42 -5.39 24.64
CA GLY A 150 -1.25 -4.68 25.13
C GLY A 150 -0.29 -4.23 24.04
N LYS A 151 0.61 -3.30 24.38
CA LYS A 151 1.65 -2.78 23.48
C LYS A 151 2.52 -3.86 22.84
N GLU A 152 2.86 -4.91 23.58
CA GLU A 152 3.70 -6.00 23.04
C GLU A 152 2.96 -6.85 22.02
N GLU A 153 1.64 -7.01 22.16
CA GLU A 153 0.80 -7.72 21.19
C GLU A 153 0.66 -6.89 19.90
N VAL A 154 0.45 -5.57 20.01
CA VAL A 154 0.45 -4.65 18.86
C VAL A 154 1.79 -4.74 18.11
N LYS A 155 2.91 -4.72 18.83
CA LYS A 155 4.24 -4.86 18.22
C LYS A 155 4.40 -6.21 17.51
N ALA A 156 4.02 -7.31 18.15
CA ALA A 156 4.10 -8.65 17.56
C ALA A 156 3.28 -8.72 16.27
N PHE A 157 2.05 -8.22 16.31
CA PHE A 157 1.15 -8.12 15.16
C PHE A 157 1.80 -7.38 13.97
N HIS A 158 2.33 -6.18 14.21
CA HIS A 158 2.96 -5.40 13.13
C HIS A 158 4.28 -6.05 12.66
N LEU A 159 5.07 -6.62 13.57
CA LEU A 159 6.34 -7.25 13.24
C LEU A 159 6.17 -8.41 12.24
N GLU A 160 5.12 -9.22 12.39
CA GLU A 160 4.80 -10.30 11.45
C GLU A 160 4.50 -9.78 10.05
N ARG A 161 3.65 -8.75 9.93
CA ARG A 161 3.37 -8.08 8.64
C ARG A 161 4.64 -7.49 8.02
N LEU A 162 5.41 -6.76 8.82
CA LEU A 162 6.62 -6.07 8.35
C LEU A 162 7.64 -7.06 7.79
N LYS A 163 7.86 -8.20 8.44
CA LYS A 163 8.75 -9.27 7.95
C LYS A 163 8.39 -9.78 6.54
N LEU A 164 7.12 -9.69 6.14
CA LEU A 164 6.65 -10.09 4.82
C LEU A 164 6.73 -8.93 3.82
N LEU A 165 6.29 -7.74 4.21
CA LEU A 165 6.29 -6.54 3.36
C LEU A 165 7.72 -6.15 2.93
N VAL A 166 8.70 -6.18 3.84
CA VAL A 166 10.08 -5.79 3.53
C VAL A 166 10.79 -6.73 2.57
N LYS A 167 10.34 -7.99 2.44
CA LYS A 167 10.89 -8.96 1.47
C LYS A 167 10.65 -8.52 0.03
N GLU A 168 9.67 -7.65 -0.20
CA GLU A 168 9.37 -7.09 -1.53
C GLU A 168 10.09 -5.76 -1.80
N GLU A 169 10.93 -5.31 -0.85
CA GLU A 169 11.75 -4.11 -0.96
C GLU A 169 10.92 -2.88 -1.40
N PRO A 170 9.92 -2.47 -0.60
CA PRO A 170 9.25 -1.19 -0.82
C PRO A 170 10.27 -0.05 -0.62
N ASP A 171 10.04 1.09 -1.27
CA ASP A 171 10.94 2.24 -1.12
C ASP A 171 10.80 2.87 0.28
N VAL A 172 9.59 2.80 0.86
CA VAL A 172 9.21 3.41 2.14
C VAL A 172 8.19 2.51 2.86
N LEU A 173 8.17 2.55 4.19
CA LEU A 173 7.06 2.01 5.00
C LEU A 173 6.18 3.17 5.44
N ALA A 174 4.88 3.13 5.12
CA ALA A 174 3.90 4.14 5.48
C ALA A 174 3.03 3.61 6.63
N PHE A 175 3.34 3.99 7.86
CA PHE A 175 2.47 3.75 9.01
C PHE A 175 1.38 4.80 9.00
N GLU A 176 0.13 4.39 8.75
CA GLU A 176 -0.97 5.31 8.51
C GLU A 176 -2.20 4.99 9.35
N THR A 177 -3.09 5.98 9.50
CA THR A 177 -4.29 5.92 10.34
C THR A 177 -3.98 5.40 11.74
N SER A 178 -2.95 5.99 12.36
CA SER A 178 -2.53 5.63 13.72
C SER A 178 -3.39 6.35 14.74
N GLU A 179 -4.49 5.71 15.14
CA GLU A 179 -5.23 6.10 16.34
C GLU A 179 -4.81 5.18 17.49
N ASN A 180 -3.88 5.66 18.32
CA ASN A 180 -3.54 5.01 19.57
C ASN A 180 -3.57 6.10 20.64
N ARG A 181 -4.57 6.07 21.52
CA ARG A 181 -4.62 6.93 22.71
C ARG A 181 -3.91 6.26 23.87
#